data_AF-A0A3Q8V9A3-F1
#
_entry.id   AF-A0A3Q8V9A3-F1
#
_cell.length_a   1.000
_cell.length_b   1.000
_cell.length_c   1.000
_cell.angle_alpha   90.00
_cell.angle_beta   90.00
_cell.angle_gamma   90.00
#
_symmetry.space_group_name_H-M   'P 1'
#
loop_
_entity.id
_entity.type
_entity.pdbx_description
1 polymer ?
#
loop_
_entity_poly.entity_id
_entity_poly.type
_entity_poly.pdbx_seq_one_letter_code
_entity_poly.pdbx_strand_id
1 'polypeptide(L)'
;MPATEGKRGDPRWLAFARRYGFDPRRPVQWKVEALEPTGLQRLVLAAVDTYIDRGVLARRIVREEQQRRALQEFVGRWGARDV
;
A
#
# COMPACT_ATOMS: atom_id res chain seq x y z
N MET A 1 12.48 -19.01 1.74
CA MET A 1 13.85 -18.64 1.28
C MET A 1 14.52 -17.89 2.42
N PRO A 2 15.75 -18.25 2.84
CA PRO A 2 16.44 -17.47 3.86
C PRO A 2 16.75 -16.07 3.32
N ALA A 3 16.67 -15.05 4.18
CA ALA A 3 17.07 -13.69 3.84
C ALA A 3 18.50 -13.72 3.30
N THR A 4 18.66 -13.46 2.00
CA THR A 4 19.98 -13.42 1.37
C THR A 4 20.77 -12.28 2.02
N GLU A 5 21.90 -12.58 2.66
CA GLU A 5 22.76 -11.57 3.31
C GLU A 5 23.00 -10.42 2.33
N GLY A 6 22.41 -9.25 2.61
CA GLY A 6 22.47 -8.10 1.71
C GLY A 6 23.89 -7.57 1.67
N LYS A 7 24.59 -7.65 0.54
CA LYS A 7 25.87 -6.97 0.23
C LYS A 7 26.76 -6.67 1.46
N ARG A 8 27.18 -7.71 2.19
CA ARG A 8 28.12 -7.58 3.32
C ARG A 8 29.39 -6.86 2.82
N GLY A 9 29.65 -5.66 3.35
CA GLY A 9 30.79 -4.81 2.95
C GLY A 9 30.45 -3.56 2.12
N ASP A 10 29.16 -3.25 1.88
CA ASP A 10 28.79 -1.98 1.25
C ASP A 10 29.10 -0.79 2.19
N PRO A 11 29.98 0.16 1.81
CA PRO A 11 30.34 1.30 2.67
C PRO A 11 29.16 2.24 2.94
N ARG A 12 28.09 2.18 2.15
CA ARG A 12 26.86 2.98 2.34
C ARG A 12 25.95 2.40 3.42
N TRP A 13 26.13 1.13 3.79
CA TRP A 13 25.31 0.42 4.77
C TRP A 13 25.32 1.09 6.14
N LEU A 14 26.49 1.54 6.61
CA LEU A 14 26.61 2.15 7.95
C LEU A 14 25.77 3.43 8.07
N ALA A 15 25.81 4.29 7.04
CA ALA A 15 25.03 5.51 7.01
C ALA A 15 23.52 5.21 6.89
N PHE A 16 23.16 4.21 6.09
CA PHE A 16 21.78 3.76 5.90
C PHE A 16 21.17 3.17 7.19
N ALA A 17 21.87 2.24 7.83
CA ALA A 17 21.42 1.59 9.07
C ALA A 17 21.18 2.61 10.19
N ARG A 18 22.05 3.61 10.31
CA ARG A 18 21.88 4.73 11.25
C ARG A 18 20.66 5.59 10.94
N ARG A 19 20.40 5.87 9.66
CA ARG A 19 19.28 6.74 9.24
C ARG A 19 17.91 6.11 9.50
N TYR A 20 17.79 4.78 9.36
CA TYR A 20 16.50 4.08 9.42
C TYR A 20 16.36 3.12 10.62
N GLY A 21 17.35 3.08 11.54
CA GLY A 21 17.27 2.31 12.79
C GLY A 21 17.51 0.80 12.64
N PHE A 22 18.16 0.36 11.55
CA PHE A 22 18.53 -1.06 11.35
C PHE A 22 19.80 -1.43 12.10
N ASP A 23 19.99 -2.72 12.42
CA ASP A 23 21.21 -3.23 13.04
C ASP A 23 22.41 -3.15 12.06
N PRO A 24 23.41 -2.28 12.31
CA PRO A 24 24.56 -2.13 11.41
C PRO A 24 25.40 -3.40 11.25
N ARG A 25 25.27 -4.38 12.15
CA ARG A 25 26.02 -5.66 12.11
C ARG A 25 25.31 -6.74 11.30
N ARG A 26 24.05 -6.53 10.88
CA ARG A 26 23.26 -7.53 10.14
C ARG A 26 22.66 -6.92 8.86
N PRO A 27 23.43 -6.87 7.76
CA PRO A 27 22.97 -6.37 6.48
C PRO A 27 21.79 -7.18 5.89
N VAL A 28 20.66 -6.52 5.67
CA VAL A 28 19.48 -7.08 4.99
C VAL A 28 19.40 -6.61 3.54
N GLN A 29 18.62 -7.27 2.68
CA GLN A 29 18.41 -6.83 1.30
C GLN A 29 17.65 -5.49 1.26
N TRP A 30 18.40 -4.40 1.28
CA TRP A 30 17.92 -3.02 1.49
C TRP A 30 17.18 -2.38 0.33
N LYS A 31 17.09 -3.01 -0.85
CA LYS A 31 16.49 -2.34 -2.04
C LYS A 31 15.01 -1.99 -1.89
N VAL A 32 14.28 -2.67 -0.98
CA VAL A 32 12.85 -2.43 -0.77
C VAL A 32 12.59 -1.59 0.50
N GLU A 33 13.37 -1.79 1.56
CA GLU A 33 13.23 -1.07 2.83
C GLU A 33 13.84 0.34 2.83
N ALA A 34 14.67 0.68 1.83
CA ALA A 34 15.29 2.00 1.65
C ALA A 34 14.43 3.00 0.87
N LEU A 35 13.30 2.56 0.30
CA LEU A 35 12.40 3.44 -0.43
C LEU A 35 11.58 4.25 0.55
N GLU A 36 11.61 5.57 0.39
CA GLU A 36 10.63 6.44 1.05
C GLU A 36 9.22 5.88 0.78
N PRO A 37 8.30 5.88 1.77
CA PRO A 37 6.99 5.23 1.65
C PRO A 37 6.22 5.61 0.38
N THR A 38 6.35 6.87 -0.05
CA THR A 38 5.77 7.39 -1.30
C THR A 38 6.43 6.82 -2.55
N GLY A 39 7.75 6.59 -2.53
CA GLY A 39 8.49 5.92 -3.59
C GLY A 39 8.11 4.45 -3.71
N LEU A 40 8.00 3.74 -2.58
CA LEU A 40 7.53 2.36 -2.54
C LEU A 40 6.08 2.26 -3.05
N GLN A 41 5.20 3.13 -2.58
CA GLN A 41 3.80 3.19 -3.01
C GLN A 41 3.69 3.39 -4.53
N ARG A 42 4.46 4.32 -5.11
CA ARG A 42 4.45 4.55 -6.56
C ARG A 42 4.90 3.32 -7.35
N LEU A 43 5.96 2.64 -6.90
CA LEU A 43 6.45 1.43 -7.57
C LEU A 43 5.44 0.29 -7.47
N VAL A 44 4.82 0.09 -6.30
CA VAL A 44 3.77 -0.92 -6.10
C VAL A 44 2.57 -0.61 -6.97
N LEU A 45 2.09 0.64 -6.98
CA LEU A 45 0.96 1.03 -7.82
C LEU A 45 1.26 0.85 -9.32
N ALA A 46 2.45 1.23 -9.77
CA ALA A 46 2.86 1.03 -11.16
C ALA A 46 2.96 -0.46 -11.53
N ALA A 47 3.46 -1.31 -10.64
CA ALA A 47 3.55 -2.75 -10.85
C ALA A 47 2.16 -3.41 -10.88
N VAL A 48 1.26 -2.98 -10.01
CA VAL A 48 -0.10 -3.53 -9.90
C VAL A 48 -1.00 -3.01 -11.03
N ASP A 49 -0.72 -1.84 -11.60
CA ASP A 49 -1.51 -1.23 -12.69
C ASP A 49 -1.76 -2.18 -13.86
N THR A 50 -0.74 -2.96 -14.24
CA THR A 50 -0.84 -3.95 -15.33
C THR A 50 -1.85 -5.07 -15.05
N TYR A 51 -2.14 -5.34 -13.78
CA TYR A 51 -3.07 -6.38 -13.35
C TYR A 51 -4.46 -5.83 -13.01
N ILE A 52 -4.66 -4.51 -13.08
CA ILE A 52 -5.96 -3.89 -12.82
C ILE A 52 -6.77 -3.86 -14.11
N ASP A 53 -7.84 -4.67 -14.17
CA ASP A 53 -8.90 -4.45 -15.16
C ASP A 53 -9.69 -3.20 -14.78
N ARG A 54 -9.40 -2.11 -15.50
CA ARG A 54 -10.02 -0.79 -15.30
C ARG A 54 -11.53 -0.80 -15.56
N GLY A 55 -12.02 -1.66 -16.45
CA GLY A 55 -13.44 -1.81 -16.73
C GLY A 55 -14.18 -2.50 -15.59
N VAL A 56 -13.61 -3.56 -15.02
CA VAL A 56 -14.15 -4.24 -13.84
C VAL A 56 -14.12 -3.31 -12.63
N LEU A 57 -13.02 -2.59 -12.41
CA LEU A 57 -12.90 -1.64 -11.31
C LEU A 57 -13.95 -0.53 -11.39
N ALA A 58 -14.13 0.08 -12.57
CA ALA A 58 -15.15 1.11 -12.78
C ALA A 58 -16.57 0.60 -12.50
N ARG A 59 -16.92 -0.59 -13.00
CA ARG A 59 -18.23 -1.21 -12.71
C ARG A 59 -18.44 -1.44 -11.21
N ARG A 60 -17.39 -1.85 -10.49
CA ARG A 60 -17.48 -2.13 -9.06
C ARG A 60 -17.66 -0.85 -8.24
N ILE A 61 -16.97 0.23 -8.60
CA ILE A 61 -17.15 1.56 -7.99
C ILE A 61 -18.58 2.06 -8.20
N VAL A 62 -19.12 1.97 -9.43
CA VAL A 62 -20.51 2.39 -9.71
C VAL A 62 -21.51 1.59 -8.86
N ARG A 63 -21.32 0.28 -8.74
CA ARG A 63 -22.17 -0.57 -7.91
C ARG A 63 -22.08 -0.20 -6.42
N GLU A 64 -20.88 0.05 -5.91
CA GLU A 64 -20.68 0.46 -4.53
C GLU A 64 -21.36 1.80 -4.24
N GLU A 65 -21.23 2.78 -5.14
CA GLU A 65 -21.90 4.08 -5.02
C GLU A 65 -23.43 3.95 -5.03
N GLN A 66 -23.97 3.07 -5.89
CA GLN A 66 -25.40 2.76 -5.89
C GLN A 66 -25.85 2.14 -4.56
N GLN A 67 -25.07 1.20 -4.01
CA GLN A 67 -25.36 0.58 -2.72
C GLN A 67 -25.28 1.60 -1.57
N ARG A 68 -24.28 2.47 -1.58
CA ARG A 68 -24.11 3.56 -0.61
C ARG A 68 -25.31 4.50 -0.63
N ARG A 69 -25.78 4.90 -1.81
CA ARG A 69 -26.98 5.75 -1.96
C ARG A 69 -28.24 5.05 -1.47
N ALA A 70 -28.44 3.79 -1.85
CA ALA A 70 -29.59 3.00 -1.37
C ALA A 70 -29.59 2.85 0.15
N LEU A 71 -28.41 2.66 0.76
CA LEU A 71 -28.27 2.60 2.22
C LEU A 71 -28.57 3.96 2.87
N GLN A 72 -28.07 5.05 2.30
CA GLN A 72 -28.36 6.41 2.80
C GLN A 72 -29.86 6.73 2.72
N GLU A 73 -30.52 6.40 1.62
CA GLU A 73 -31.98 6.56 1.48
C GLU A 73 -32.74 5.68 2.47
N PHE A 74 -32.30 4.44 2.68
CA PHE A 74 -32.90 3.55 3.66
C PHE A 74 -32.78 4.12 5.08
N VAL A 75 -31.58 4.55 5.48
CA VAL A 75 -31.34 5.17 6.81
C VAL A 75 -32.15 6.46 6.95
N GLY A 76 -32.22 7.29 5.92
CA GLY A 76 -33.04 8.52 5.93
C GLY A 76 -34.53 8.24 6.11
N ARG A 77 -35.08 7.24 5.41
CA ARG A 77 -36.48 6.81 5.58
C ARG A 77 -36.75 6.15 6.94
N TRP A 78 -35.77 5.43 7.48
CA TRP A 78 -35.87 4.84 8.81
C TRP A 78 -35.89 5.92 9.90
N GLY A 79 -34.95 6.87 9.85
CA GLY A 79 -34.91 8.00 10.79
C GLY A 79 -36.11 8.93 10.73
N ALA A 80 -36.78 9.03 9.57
CA ALA A 80 -38.02 9.80 9.41
C ALA A 80 -39.28 9.07 9.91
N ARG A 81 -39.20 7.76 10.22
CA ARG A 81 -40.32 6.96 10.80
C ARG A 81 -40.31 6.92 12.33
N ASP A 82 -39.21 7.31 12.96
CA ASP A 82 -39.02 7.34 14.41
C ASP A 82 -39.20 8.76 15.02
N VAL A 83 -39.81 9.70 14.27
CA VAL A 83 -40.19 11.07 14.71
C VAL A 83 -41.69 11.28 14.60
#